data_AF-A0A9P9G2R9-F1
#
_entry.id   AF-A0A9P9G2R9-F1
#
_cell.length_a   1.000
_cell.length_b   1.000
_cell.length_c   1.000
_cell.angle_alpha   90.00
_cell.angle_beta   90.00
_cell.angle_gamma   90.00
#
_symmetry.space_group_name_H-M   'P 1'
#
loop_
_entity.id
_entity.type
_entity.pdbx_description
1 polymer ?
#
loop_
_entity_poly.entity_id
_entity_poly.type
_entity_poly.pdbx_seq_one_letter_code
_entity_poly.pdbx_strand_id
1 'polypeptide(L)'
;MSDSPLSPSPAGFPPTLTPCPTPPSSVFSRLFQPKTVAKQLEEAAVGALPPNPTIENLPKITWKNRRFVQEDLLARKGAKGRKSWI
;
A
#
# COMPACT_ATOMS: atom_id res chain seq x y z
N MET A 1 16.91 58.94 37.57
CA MET A 1 17.36 57.95 38.59
C MET A 1 16.11 57.18 38.97
N SER A 2 15.84 56.02 38.35
CA SER A 2 16.34 54.69 38.79
C SER A 2 15.63 54.26 40.08
N ASP A 3 14.90 53.16 40.24
CA ASP A 3 14.71 51.95 39.43
C ASP A 3 13.46 51.16 39.90
N SER A 4 12.77 50.53 38.93
CA SER A 4 11.97 49.28 38.89
C SER A 4 11.42 48.59 40.16
N PRO A 5 10.14 48.14 40.15
CA PRO A 5 9.74 46.92 40.86
C PRO A 5 9.99 45.67 39.98
N LEU A 6 10.75 44.71 40.50
CA LEU A 6 10.99 43.40 39.89
C LEU A 6 9.66 42.64 39.73
N SER A 7 9.23 42.51 38.48
CA SER A 7 8.18 41.55 38.08
C SER A 7 8.76 40.13 38.13
N PRO A 8 8.15 39.16 38.82
CA PRO A 8 8.58 37.78 38.74
C PRO A 8 8.19 37.22 37.37
N SER A 9 9.20 36.99 36.53
CA SER A 9 9.06 36.23 35.29
C SER A 9 8.48 34.85 35.62
N PRO A 10 7.38 34.40 35.00
CA PRO A 10 6.98 33.01 35.12
C PRO A 10 8.08 32.19 34.43
N ALA A 11 8.71 31.29 35.19
CA ALA A 11 9.72 30.38 34.67
C ALA A 11 9.17 29.69 33.42
N GLY A 12 9.91 29.82 32.32
CA GLY A 12 9.63 29.13 31.08
C GLY A 12 9.68 27.63 31.34
N PHE A 13 8.51 27.01 31.41
CA PHE A 13 8.39 25.56 31.28
C PHE A 13 8.92 25.18 29.88
N PRO A 14 9.74 24.12 29.75
CA PRO A 14 10.11 23.65 28.43
C PRO A 14 8.83 23.31 27.65
N PRO A 15 8.74 23.59 26.34
CA PRO A 15 7.64 23.07 25.55
C PRO A 15 7.75 21.55 25.62
N THR A 16 6.95 20.93 26.47
CA THR A 16 6.71 19.49 26.44
C THR A 16 6.28 19.17 25.03
N LEU A 17 7.17 18.57 24.23
CA LEU A 17 6.87 18.02 22.93
C LEU A 17 5.93 16.84 23.17
N THR A 18 4.65 17.14 23.37
CA THR A 18 3.62 16.13 23.42
C THR A 18 3.63 15.45 22.06
N PRO A 19 3.82 14.11 22.00
CA PRO A 19 3.72 13.39 20.74
C PRO A 19 2.31 13.63 20.20
N CYS A 20 2.21 14.16 18.98
CA CYS A 20 0.94 14.41 18.34
C CYS A 20 0.12 13.10 18.36
N PRO A 21 -1.09 13.08 18.94
CA PRO A 21 -1.87 11.84 18.98
C PRO A 21 -2.18 11.42 17.55
N THR A 22 -1.76 10.21 17.17
CA THR A 22 -2.13 9.62 15.87
C THR A 22 -3.66 9.65 15.76
N PRO A 23 -4.22 10.30 14.73
CA PRO A 23 -5.66 10.42 14.60
C PRO A 23 -6.30 9.03 14.51
N PRO A 24 -7.48 8.83 15.10
CA PRO A 24 -8.17 7.54 15.03
C PRO A 24 -8.45 7.17 13.57
N SER A 25 -8.26 5.89 13.22
CA SER A 25 -8.52 5.40 11.87
C SER A 25 -9.97 5.67 11.47
N SER A 26 -10.17 6.23 10.28
CA SER A 26 -11.51 6.53 9.75
C SER A 26 -12.40 5.28 9.74
N VAL A 27 -13.65 5.42 10.18
CA VAL A 27 -14.66 4.35 10.07
C VAL A 27 -14.86 3.95 8.59
N PHE A 28 -14.69 4.90 7.66
CA PHE A 28 -14.76 4.64 6.23
C PHE A 28 -13.69 3.66 5.74
N SER A 29 -12.53 3.58 6.42
CA SER A 29 -11.49 2.60 6.09
C SER A 29 -11.92 1.15 6.36
N ARG A 30 -12.94 0.95 7.20
CA ARG A 30 -13.56 -0.36 7.47
C ARG A 30 -14.62 -0.74 6.46
N LEU A 31 -15.09 0.20 5.65
CA LEU A 31 -16.01 -0.11 4.56
C LEU A 31 -15.28 -0.93 3.51
N PHE A 32 -16.01 -1.85 2.89
CA PHE A 32 -15.49 -2.69 1.82
C PHE A 32 -14.97 -1.79 0.70
N GLN A 33 -13.65 -1.69 0.57
CA GLN A 33 -13.06 -0.89 -0.50
C GLN A 33 -13.26 -1.67 -1.81
N PRO A 34 -13.81 -1.03 -2.86
CA PRO A 34 -13.86 -1.69 -4.16
C PRO A 34 -12.44 -2.06 -4.57
N LYS A 35 -12.20 -3.36 -4.80
CA LYS A 35 -10.89 -3.87 -5.23
C LYS A 35 -10.54 -3.25 -6.58
N THR A 36 -9.72 -2.20 -6.54
CA THR A 36 -9.15 -1.58 -7.74
C THR A 36 -8.23 -2.58 -8.44
N VAL A 37 -8.03 -2.41 -9.75
CA VAL A 37 -7.08 -3.24 -10.53
C VAL A 37 -5.69 -3.20 -9.90
N ALA A 38 -5.26 -2.04 -9.42
CA ALA A 38 -3.98 -1.87 -8.75
C ALA A 38 -3.86 -2.75 -7.50
N LYS A 39 -4.90 -2.79 -6.65
CA LYS A 39 -4.91 -3.64 -5.45
C LYS A 39 -4.94 -5.13 -5.79
N GLN A 40 -5.68 -5.52 -6.83
CA GLN A 40 -5.69 -6.90 -7.32
C GLN A 40 -4.32 -7.31 -7.86
N LEU A 41 -3.61 -6.40 -8.54
CA LEU A 41 -2.26 -6.64 -9.06
C LEU A 41 -1.23 -6.75 -7.92
N GLU A 42 -1.30 -5.88 -6.92
CA GLU A 42 -0.44 -5.93 -5.74
C GLU A 42 -0.62 -7.26 -4.98
N GLU A 43 -1.88 -7.68 -4.76
CA GLU A 43 -2.22 -8.97 -4.14
C GLU A 43 -1.74 -10.16 -4.99
N ALA A 44 -1.91 -10.07 -6.31
CA ALA A 44 -1.44 -11.07 -7.26
C ALA A 44 0.09 -11.21 -7.28
N ALA A 45 0.83 -10.11 -7.14
CA ALA A 45 2.30 -10.12 -7.16
C ALA A 45 2.91 -10.79 -5.92
N VAL A 46 2.19 -10.77 -4.79
CA VAL A 46 2.62 -11.40 -3.53
C VAL A 46 2.32 -12.90 -3.51
N GLY A 47 1.37 -13.36 -4.32
CA GLY A 47 0.99 -14.77 -4.41
C GLY A 47 2.13 -15.65 -4.94
N ALA A 48 2.60 -16.60 -4.13
CA ALA A 48 3.59 -17.57 -4.57
C ALA A 48 2.98 -18.55 -5.58
N LEU A 49 3.61 -18.68 -6.75
CA LEU A 49 3.23 -19.68 -7.74
C LEU A 49 3.83 -21.06 -7.38
N PRO A 50 3.12 -22.16 -7.67
CA PRO A 50 3.65 -23.50 -7.47
C PRO A 50 4.86 -23.77 -8.40
N PRO A 51 5.71 -24.78 -8.10
CA PRO A 51 6.93 -25.06 -8.86
C PRO A 51 6.71 -25.34 -10.35
N ASN A 52 5.54 -25.84 -10.72
CA ASN A 52 5.11 -26.03 -12.11
C ASN A 52 3.79 -25.28 -12.35
N PRO A 53 3.84 -23.97 -12.62
CA PRO A 53 2.65 -23.16 -12.75
C PRO A 53 1.94 -23.45 -14.07
N THR A 54 0.65 -23.83 -13.99
CA THR A 54 -0.25 -23.86 -15.15
C THR A 54 -0.97 -22.52 -15.28
N ILE A 55 -1.61 -22.28 -16.44
CA ILE A 55 -2.39 -21.05 -16.70
C ILE A 55 -3.49 -20.84 -15.65
N GLU A 56 -4.01 -21.92 -15.08
CA GLU A 56 -5.07 -21.87 -14.07
C GLU A 56 -4.58 -21.36 -12.72
N ASN A 57 -3.30 -21.60 -12.41
CA ASN A 57 -2.63 -21.18 -11.18
C ASN A 57 -2.22 -19.70 -11.22
N LEU A 58 -2.26 -19.06 -12.39
CA LEU A 58 -1.90 -17.66 -12.53
C LEU A 58 -2.95 -16.78 -11.86
N PRO A 59 -2.53 -15.71 -11.16
CA PRO A 59 -3.44 -14.77 -10.57
C PRO A 59 -4.25 -14.07 -11.66
N LYS A 60 -5.58 -14.10 -11.51
CA LYS A 60 -6.54 -13.52 -12.45
C LYS A 60 -7.08 -12.24 -11.86
N ILE A 61 -6.87 -11.15 -12.59
CA ILE A 61 -7.43 -9.84 -12.28
C ILE A 61 -8.79 -9.76 -12.96
N THR A 62 -9.83 -9.44 -12.20
CA THR A 62 -11.16 -9.22 -12.73
C THR A 62 -11.41 -7.73 -12.91
N TRP A 63 -11.68 -7.33 -14.15
CA TRP A 63 -12.10 -5.97 -14.46
C TRP A 63 -13.35 -6.00 -15.32
N LYS A 64 -14.44 -5.41 -14.80
CA LYS A 64 -15.78 -5.54 -15.37
C LYS A 64 -16.15 -7.03 -15.53
N ASN A 65 -16.57 -7.44 -16.72
CA ASN A 65 -16.88 -8.84 -17.07
C ASN A 65 -15.72 -9.56 -17.78
N ARG A 66 -14.48 -9.11 -17.59
CA ARG A 66 -13.29 -9.70 -18.23
C ARG A 66 -12.25 -10.09 -17.19
N ARG A 67 -11.51 -11.15 -17.50
CA ARG A 67 -10.40 -11.67 -16.70
C ARG A 67 -9.10 -11.39 -17.43
N PHE A 68 -8.14 -10.85 -16.71
CA PHE A 68 -6.81 -10.50 -17.19
C PHE A 68 -5.77 -11.25 -16.36
N VAL A 69 -4.62 -11.49 -16.97
CA VAL A 69 -3.44 -12.08 -16.32
C VAL A 69 -2.26 -11.18 -16.66
N GLN A 70 -1.32 -11.02 -15.75
CA GLN A 70 -0.11 -10.25 -16.00
C GLN A 70 0.74 -10.94 -17.07
N GLU A 71 1.16 -10.18 -18.08
CA GLU A 71 1.93 -10.70 -19.22
C GLU A 71 3.29 -11.30 -18.78
N ASP A 72 3.96 -10.67 -17.82
CA ASP A 72 5.25 -11.15 -17.30
C ASP A 72 5.15 -12.55 -16.68
N LEU A 73 3.99 -12.91 -16.13
CA LEU A 73 3.73 -14.24 -15.58
C LEU A 73 3.43 -15.28 -16.66
N LEU A 74 3.04 -14.84 -17.85
CA LEU A 74 2.96 -15.72 -18.99
C LEU A 74 4.38 -16.07 -19.42
N ALA A 75 5.29 -15.11 -19.59
CA ALA A 75 6.64 -15.36 -20.10
C ALA A 75 7.34 -16.62 -19.52
N ARG A 76 7.45 -17.69 -20.33
CA ARG A 76 8.17 -18.91 -19.93
C ARG A 76 9.65 -18.58 -19.87
N LYS A 77 10.24 -18.62 -18.66
CA LYS A 77 11.70 -18.60 -18.50
C LYS A 77 12.31 -19.73 -19.33
N GLY A 78 12.99 -19.38 -20.44
CA GLY A 78 13.69 -20.33 -21.32
C GLY A 78 13.02 -20.67 -22.67
N ALA A 79 11.84 -20.14 -22.98
CA ALA A 79 11.23 -20.36 -24.31
C ALA A 79 11.86 -19.43 -25.37
N LYS A 80 12.98 -19.85 -25.95
CA LYS A 80 13.63 -19.16 -27.07
C LYS A 80 12.73 -19.26 -28.32
N GLY A 81 12.02 -18.19 -28.66
CA GLY A 81 11.50 -17.97 -30.02
C GLY A 81 9.99 -18.14 -30.26
N ARG A 82 9.17 -18.47 -29.26
CA ARG A 82 7.69 -18.40 -29.41
C ARG A 82 7.16 -17.16 -28.69
N LYS A 83 6.83 -16.13 -29.47
CA LYS A 83 6.23 -14.88 -29.00
C LYS A 83 4.70 -14.97 -28.83
N SER A 84 4.09 -16.07 -29.28
CA SER A 84 2.65 -16.31 -29.25
C SER A 84 2.31 -17.43 -28.28
N TRP A 85 1.22 -17.20 -27.55
CA TRP A 85 0.61 -18.14 -26.62
C TRP A 85 -0.67 -18.69 -27.25
N ILE A 86 -0.53 -19.55 -28.27
CA ILE A 86 -1.54 -20.45 -28.85
C ILE A 86 -0.77 -21.55 -29.58
#